data_AF-S7VL88-F1
#
_entry.id   AF-S7VL88-F1
#
_cell.length_a   1.000
_cell.length_b   1.000
_cell.length_c   1.000
_cell.angle_alpha   90.00
_cell.angle_beta   90.00
_cell.angle_gamma   90.00
#
_symmetry.space_group_name_H-M   'P 1'
#
loop_
_entity.id
_entity.type
_entity.pdbx_description
1 polymer ?
#
loop_
_entity_poly.entity_id
_entity_poly.type
_entity_poly.pdbx_seq_one_letter_code
_entity_poly.pdbx_strand_id
1 'polypeptide(L)'
;MAISLLLIVVGFLGLIFGANWLVDGASALAKKHHIPDLVIGLTIVAFGTSAPELVVNSVASLEGLSDIVLANVIGSNNFNLFIILGIAGLIYPITVQSSTAWREIPISLIITIVLFGLANDFFINQNAEISRLDGFVLLLSFVFFLYYIFKQMKTEKLKPLPIFKNQIVRFGV
;
A
#
# COMPACT_ATOMS: atom_id res chain seq x y z
N MET A 1 10.46 25.09 -23.48
CA MET A 1 10.06 23.69 -23.79
C MET A 1 11.15 22.68 -23.43
N ALA A 2 12.36 22.75 -24.01
CA ALA A 2 13.45 21.82 -23.69
C ALA A 2 13.86 21.82 -22.21
N ILE A 3 13.96 23.01 -21.60
CA ILE A 3 14.27 23.16 -20.16
C ILE A 3 13.18 22.52 -19.29
N SER A 4 11.91 22.73 -19.62
CA SER A 4 10.78 22.13 -18.89
C SER A 4 10.82 20.60 -18.96
N LEU A 5 11.10 20.04 -20.13
CA LEU A 5 11.19 18.60 -20.34
C LEU A 5 12.38 18.00 -19.58
N LEU A 6 13.53 18.70 -19.56
CA LEU A 6 14.68 18.32 -18.75
C LEU A 6 14.35 18.33 -17.25
N LEU A 7 13.69 19.38 -16.76
CA LEU A 7 13.28 19.48 -15.35
C LEU A 7 12.30 18.37 -14.95
N ILE A 8 11.36 18.00 -15.84
CA ILE A 8 10.44 16.88 -15.62
C ILE A 8 11.23 15.58 -15.45
N VAL A 9 12.16 15.28 -16.38
CA VAL A 9 12.95 14.05 -16.33
C VAL A 9 13.80 13.99 -15.06
N VAL A 10 14.52 15.07 -14.75
CA VAL A 10 15.39 15.12 -13.56
C VAL A 10 14.56 15.02 -12.27
N GLY A 11 13.43 15.72 -12.17
CA GLY A 11 12.55 15.65 -11.02
C GLY A 11 11.93 14.26 -10.83
N PHE A 12 11.50 13.62 -11.92
CA PHE A 12 10.92 12.28 -11.86
C PHE A 12 11.95 11.22 -11.46
N LEU A 13 13.16 11.28 -12.01
CA LEU A 13 14.27 10.42 -11.58
C LEU A 13 14.62 10.66 -10.11
N GLY A 14 14.67 11.93 -9.68
CA GLY A 14 14.92 12.29 -8.28
C GLY A 14 13.87 11.70 -7.33
N LEU A 15 12.59 11.75 -7.71
CA LEU A 15 11.50 11.12 -6.95
C LEU A 15 11.67 9.60 -6.86
N ILE A 16 11.93 8.92 -7.98
CA ILE A 16 12.10 7.46 -8.02
C ILE A 16 13.29 7.02 -7.18
N PHE A 17 14.46 7.60 -7.40
CA PHE A 17 15.67 7.20 -6.67
C PHE A 17 15.58 7.58 -5.18
N GLY A 18 15.03 8.75 -4.86
CA GLY A 18 14.80 9.16 -3.48
C GLY A 18 13.86 8.22 -2.74
N ALA A 19 12.75 7.83 -3.38
CA ALA A 19 11.82 6.84 -2.84
C ALA A 19 12.49 5.47 -2.64
N ASN A 20 13.24 4.98 -3.62
CA ASN A 20 13.93 3.68 -3.52
C ASN A 20 14.96 3.68 -2.38
N TRP A 21 15.79 4.72 -2.26
CA TRP A 21 16.76 4.82 -1.17
C TRP A 21 16.09 4.89 0.21
N LEU A 22 14.96 5.59 0.31
CA LEU A 22 14.17 5.63 1.54
C LEU A 22 13.63 4.23 1.89
N VAL A 23 13.05 3.52 0.92
CA VAL A 23 12.51 2.16 1.12
C VAL A 23 13.61 1.20 1.54
N ASP A 24 14.73 1.19 0.84
CA ASP A 24 15.85 0.28 1.10
C ASP A 24 16.44 0.51 2.48
N GLY A 25 16.71 1.78 2.83
CA GLY A 25 17.24 2.16 4.13
C GLY A 25 16.28 1.83 5.29
N ALA A 26 15.00 2.19 5.14
CA ALA A 26 13.98 1.91 6.16
C ALA A 26 13.72 0.41 6.31
N SER A 27 13.71 -0.34 5.21
CA SER A 27 13.54 -1.81 5.22
C SER A 27 14.72 -2.50 5.88
N ALA A 28 15.96 -2.06 5.62
CA ALA A 28 17.14 -2.58 6.30
C ALA A 28 17.10 -2.35 7.82
N LEU A 29 16.67 -1.15 8.24
CA LEU A 29 16.49 -0.85 9.66
C LEU A 29 15.39 -1.72 10.30
N ALA A 30 14.24 -1.87 9.64
CA ALA A 30 13.14 -2.70 10.12
C ALA A 30 13.54 -4.17 10.28
N LYS A 31 14.29 -4.72 9.31
CA LYS A 31 14.85 -6.08 9.38
C LYS A 31 15.80 -6.25 10.57
N LYS A 32 16.66 -5.25 10.85
CA LYS A 32 17.53 -5.25 12.03
C LYS A 32 16.74 -5.32 13.35
N HIS A 33 15.52 -4.78 13.37
CA HIS A 33 14.60 -4.84 14.51
C HIS A 33 13.64 -6.05 14.50
N HIS A 34 13.91 -7.06 13.68
CA HIS A 34 13.12 -8.30 13.60
C HIS A 34 11.63 -8.03 13.31
N ILE A 35 11.35 -7.04 12.46
CA ILE A 35 10.01 -6.78 11.93
C ILE A 35 9.76 -7.78 10.78
N PRO A 36 8.60 -8.47 10.75
CA PRO A 36 8.28 -9.42 9.68
C PRO A 36 8.27 -8.79 8.29
N ASP A 37 8.75 -9.52 7.28
CA ASP A 37 8.81 -9.05 5.88
C ASP A 37 7.44 -8.64 5.33
N LEU A 38 6.36 -9.34 5.73
CA LEU A 38 4.98 -9.00 5.35
C LEU A 38 4.64 -7.56 5.77
N VAL A 39 5.04 -7.15 6.97
CA VAL A 39 4.74 -5.83 7.51
C VAL A 39 5.58 -4.77 6.78
N ILE A 40 6.86 -5.07 6.58
CA ILE A 40 7.76 -4.18 5.82
C ILE A 40 7.17 -3.95 4.42
N GLY A 41 6.70 -5.00 3.77
CA GLY A 41 6.01 -4.94 2.48
C GLY A 41 4.74 -4.09 2.51
N LEU A 42 3.83 -4.38 3.45
CA LEU A 42 2.54 -3.70 3.59
C LEU A 42 2.62 -2.26 4.12
N THR A 43 3.78 -1.83 4.63
CA THR A 43 3.97 -0.49 5.18
C THR A 43 5.09 0.25 4.45
N ILE A 44 6.35 0.01 4.80
CA ILE A 44 7.52 0.76 4.30
C ILE A 44 7.62 0.71 2.79
N VAL A 45 7.57 -0.49 2.21
CA VAL A 45 7.71 -0.67 0.76
C VAL A 45 6.51 -0.05 0.05
N ALA A 46 5.29 -0.41 0.47
CA ALA A 46 4.07 0.15 -0.12
C ALA A 46 4.04 1.70 -0.08
N PHE A 47 4.40 2.30 1.05
CA PHE A 47 4.47 3.76 1.18
C PHE A 47 5.52 4.37 0.25
N GLY A 48 6.71 3.81 0.19
CA GLY A 48 7.77 4.40 -0.61
C GLY A 48 7.52 4.24 -2.11
N THR A 49 6.96 3.12 -2.56
CA THR A 49 6.58 2.96 -3.97
C THR A 49 5.46 3.90 -4.39
N SER A 50 4.57 4.30 -3.48
CA SER A 50 3.46 5.23 -3.74
C SER A 50 3.77 6.69 -3.36
N ALA A 51 4.98 6.96 -2.86
CA ALA A 51 5.39 8.31 -2.46
C ALA A 51 5.46 9.28 -3.65
N PRO A 52 6.01 8.91 -4.83
CA PRO A 52 5.98 9.78 -6.00
C PRO A 52 4.55 10.17 -6.40
N GLU A 53 3.63 9.22 -6.41
CA GLU A 53 2.22 9.43 -6.75
C GLU A 53 1.54 10.32 -5.72
N LEU A 54 1.84 10.16 -4.43
CA LEU A 54 1.34 11.04 -3.37
C LEU A 54 1.77 12.49 -3.60
N VAL A 55 3.04 12.71 -3.96
CA VAL A 55 3.55 14.06 -4.24
C VAL A 55 2.85 14.65 -5.46
N VAL A 56 2.78 13.90 -6.57
CA VAL A 56 2.11 14.35 -7.80
C VAL A 56 0.63 14.66 -7.55
N ASN A 57 -0.09 13.78 -6.85
CA ASN A 57 -1.51 13.96 -6.52
C ASN A 57 -1.74 15.13 -5.57
N SER A 58 -0.84 15.36 -4.61
CA SER A 58 -0.95 16.50 -3.69
C SER A 58 -0.79 17.83 -4.43
N VAL A 59 0.20 17.93 -5.32
CA VAL A 59 0.42 19.14 -6.13
C VAL A 59 -0.77 19.37 -7.07
N ALA A 60 -1.20 18.34 -7.80
CA ALA A 60 -2.34 18.46 -8.71
C ALA A 60 -3.65 18.81 -7.98
N SER A 61 -3.87 18.29 -6.77
CA SER A 61 -5.02 18.64 -5.94
C SER A 61 -4.99 20.11 -5.50
N LEU A 62 -3.81 20.65 -5.16
CA LEU A 62 -3.66 22.08 -4.82
C LEU A 62 -3.92 23.00 -6.03
N GLU A 63 -3.69 22.51 -7.24
CA GLU A 63 -4.01 23.21 -8.49
C GLU A 63 -5.48 23.05 -8.93
N GLY A 64 -6.30 22.33 -8.15
CA GLY A 64 -7.72 22.10 -8.46
C GLY A 64 -7.97 21.07 -9.56
N LEU A 65 -6.98 20.24 -9.89
CA LEU A 65 -7.05 19.22 -10.94
C LEU A 65 -7.57 17.87 -10.40
N SER A 66 -8.76 17.87 -9.78
CA SER A 66 -9.36 16.71 -9.11
C SER A 66 -9.54 15.49 -10.02
N ASP A 67 -9.95 15.70 -11.26
CA ASP A 67 -10.15 14.61 -12.24
C ASP A 67 -8.84 13.87 -12.54
N ILE A 68 -7.74 14.61 -12.68
CA ILE A 68 -6.41 14.04 -12.94
C ILE A 68 -5.92 13.28 -11.71
N VAL A 69 -6.15 13.81 -10.51
CA VAL A 69 -5.81 13.14 -9.25
C VAL A 69 -6.55 11.80 -9.14
N LEU A 70 -7.87 11.79 -9.37
CA LEU A 70 -8.67 10.58 -9.29
C LEU A 70 -8.25 9.55 -10.35
N ALA A 71 -8.04 10.00 -11.59
CA ALA A 71 -7.56 9.16 -12.68
C ALA A 71 -6.19 8.55 -12.36
N ASN A 72 -5.28 9.31 -11.77
CA ASN A 72 -3.96 8.81 -11.38
C ASN A 72 -4.05 7.77 -10.25
N VAL A 73 -4.84 8.01 -9.20
CA VAL A 73 -5.01 7.06 -8.08
C VAL A 73 -5.64 5.74 -8.54
N ILE A 74 -6.70 5.80 -9.35
CA ILE A 74 -7.37 4.60 -9.87
C ILE A 74 -6.46 3.89 -10.88
N GLY A 75 -5.83 4.66 -11.77
CA GLY A 75 -4.94 4.16 -12.80
C GLY A 75 -3.73 3.40 -12.25
N SER A 76 -3.04 3.98 -11.26
CA SER A 76 -1.86 3.35 -10.66
C SER A 76 -2.19 2.04 -9.93
N ASN A 77 -3.29 2.00 -9.17
CA ASN A 77 -3.74 0.79 -8.49
C ASN A 77 -4.13 -0.33 -9.48
N ASN A 78 -4.86 0.02 -10.54
CA ASN A 78 -5.22 -0.95 -11.58
C ASN A 78 -3.98 -1.44 -12.35
N PHE A 79 -3.03 -0.56 -12.65
CA PHE A 79 -1.78 -0.93 -13.29
C PHE A 79 -0.96 -1.89 -12.40
N ASN A 80 -0.85 -1.58 -11.10
CA ASN A 80 -0.14 -2.44 -10.16
C ASN A 80 -0.80 -3.82 -10.02
N LEU A 81 -2.13 -3.88 -9.94
CA LEU A 81 -2.86 -5.14 -9.75
C LEU A 81 -2.94 -5.98 -11.02
N PHE A 82 -3.29 -5.39 -12.16
CA PHE A 82 -3.51 -6.16 -13.39
C PHE A 82 -2.24 -6.38 -14.18
N ILE A 83 -1.39 -5.36 -14.30
CA ILE A 83 -0.19 -5.43 -15.14
C ILE A 83 0.98 -5.94 -14.32
N ILE A 84 1.39 -5.25 -13.27
CA ILE A 84 2.60 -5.63 -12.53
C ILE A 84 2.42 -6.98 -11.84
N LEU A 85 1.38 -7.13 -11.01
CA LEU A 85 1.12 -8.37 -10.29
C LEU A 85 0.72 -9.51 -11.24
N GLY A 86 -0.04 -9.22 -12.30
CA GLY A 86 -0.40 -10.19 -13.33
C GLY A 86 0.83 -10.76 -14.05
N ILE A 87 1.73 -9.89 -14.53
CA ILE A 87 2.99 -10.31 -15.16
C ILE A 87 3.89 -11.03 -14.15
N ALA A 88 4.02 -10.52 -12.92
CA ALA A 88 4.81 -11.17 -11.87
C ALA A 88 4.32 -12.61 -11.61
N GLY A 89 3.00 -12.82 -11.55
CA GLY A 89 2.40 -14.15 -11.37
C GLY A 89 2.58 -15.10 -12.54
N LEU A 90 2.69 -14.58 -13.78
CA LEU A 90 3.03 -15.38 -14.96
C LEU A 90 4.50 -15.82 -14.96
N ILE A 91 5.41 -14.96 -14.49
CA ILE A 91 6.85 -15.24 -14.42
C ILE A 91 7.17 -16.17 -13.25
N TYR A 92 6.58 -15.91 -12.08
CA TYR A 92 6.85 -16.65 -10.86
C TYR A 92 5.55 -16.91 -10.07
N PRO A 93 5.19 -18.16 -9.77
CA PRO A 93 3.98 -18.47 -9.02
C PRO A 93 3.98 -17.80 -7.63
N ILE A 94 3.02 -16.91 -7.41
CA ILE A 94 2.92 -16.16 -6.15
C ILE A 94 2.15 -16.99 -5.13
N THR A 95 2.81 -17.36 -4.03
CA THR A 95 2.16 -18.00 -2.88
C THR A 95 1.55 -16.95 -1.96
N VAL A 96 0.22 -16.96 -1.82
CA VAL A 96 -0.50 -16.02 -0.96
C VAL A 96 -0.68 -16.61 0.44
N GLN A 97 -0.35 -15.85 1.48
CA GLN A 97 -0.58 -16.27 2.86
C GLN A 97 -2.08 -16.25 3.20
N SER A 98 -2.54 -17.16 4.05
CA SER A 98 -3.96 -17.20 4.46
C SER A 98 -4.45 -15.90 5.10
N SER A 99 -3.57 -15.20 5.84
CA SER A 99 -3.85 -13.86 6.39
C SER A 99 -4.15 -12.85 5.29
N THR A 100 -3.32 -12.81 4.24
CA THR A 100 -3.49 -11.91 3.10
C THR A 100 -4.75 -12.23 2.32
N ALA A 101 -4.98 -13.51 2.00
CA ALA A 101 -6.12 -13.96 1.22
C ALA A 101 -7.47 -13.64 1.88
N TRP A 102 -7.57 -13.84 3.20
CA TRP A 102 -8.85 -13.77 3.90
C TRP A 102 -9.07 -12.48 4.70
N ARG A 103 -8.05 -11.62 4.85
CA ARG A 103 -8.18 -10.39 5.63
C ARG A 103 -7.74 -9.17 4.82
N GLU A 104 -6.51 -9.14 4.30
CA GLU A 104 -5.99 -7.95 3.61
C GLU A 104 -6.70 -7.69 2.27
N ILE A 105 -6.88 -8.72 1.44
CA ILE A 105 -7.57 -8.60 0.14
C ILE A 105 -9.03 -8.16 0.32
N PRO A 106 -9.86 -8.80 1.19
CA PRO A 106 -11.23 -8.35 1.42
C PRO A 106 -11.33 -6.92 1.96
N ILE A 107 -10.43 -6.52 2.87
CA ILE A 107 -10.39 -5.14 3.37
C ILE A 107 -10.12 -4.16 2.22
N SER A 108 -9.13 -4.46 1.37
CA SER A 108 -8.83 -3.62 0.20
C SER A 108 -10.04 -3.49 -0.73
N LEU A 109 -10.78 -4.58 -0.97
CA LEU A 109 -11.96 -4.57 -1.82
C LEU A 109 -13.10 -3.73 -1.21
N ILE A 110 -13.32 -3.81 0.10
CA ILE A 110 -14.29 -2.97 0.80
C ILE A 110 -13.92 -1.49 0.65
N ILE A 111 -12.65 -1.13 0.84
CA ILE A 111 -12.21 0.26 0.68
C ILE A 111 -12.38 0.75 -0.75
N THR A 112 -12.13 -0.10 -1.76
CA THR A 112 -12.41 0.24 -3.16
C THR A 112 -13.90 0.48 -3.40
N ILE A 113 -14.80 -0.31 -2.82
CA ILE A 113 -16.25 -0.09 -2.91
C ILE A 113 -16.66 1.22 -2.22
N VAL A 114 -16.08 1.51 -1.05
CA VAL A 114 -16.30 2.78 -0.35
C VAL A 114 -15.84 3.95 -1.23
N LEU A 115 -14.62 3.89 -1.77
CA LEU A 115 -14.10 4.91 -2.69
C LEU A 115 -15.03 5.09 -3.91
N PHE A 116 -15.51 4.00 -4.51
CA PHE A 116 -16.44 4.06 -5.62
C PHE A 116 -17.75 4.75 -5.25
N GLY A 117 -18.32 4.44 -4.08
CA GLY A 117 -19.54 5.08 -3.58
C GLY A 117 -19.36 6.56 -3.28
N LEU A 118 -18.22 6.95 -2.70
CA LEU A 118 -17.87 8.35 -2.41
C LEU A 118 -17.61 9.14 -3.69
N ALA A 119 -16.85 8.58 -4.64
CA ALA A 119 -16.48 9.28 -5.88
C ALA A 119 -17.66 9.50 -6.83
N ASN A 120 -18.70 8.65 -6.78
CA ASN A 120 -19.92 8.82 -7.58
C ASN A 120 -21.03 9.58 -6.83
N ASP A 121 -20.75 10.04 -5.61
CA ASP A 121 -21.66 10.74 -4.70
C ASP A 121 -23.12 10.24 -4.79
N PHE A 122 -23.30 8.94 -4.53
CA PHE A 122 -24.61 8.27 -4.62
C PHE A 122 -25.63 8.81 -3.59
N PHE A 123 -25.18 9.60 -2.61
CA PHE A 123 -25.94 9.92 -1.40
C PHE A 123 -26.25 11.41 -1.20
N ILE A 124 -25.45 12.37 -1.70
CA ILE A 124 -25.56 13.77 -1.27
C ILE A 124 -25.79 14.75 -2.43
N ASN A 125 -24.99 14.73 -3.51
CA ASN A 125 -25.18 15.59 -4.68
C ASN A 125 -24.71 14.84 -5.94
N GLN A 126 -25.41 14.96 -7.06
CA GLN A 126 -25.05 14.26 -8.31
C GLN A 126 -23.75 14.78 -8.99
N ASN A 127 -22.81 15.34 -8.23
CA ASN A 127 -21.52 15.80 -8.71
C ASN A 127 -20.46 14.76 -8.35
N ALA A 128 -19.81 14.20 -9.37
CA ALA A 128 -18.77 13.19 -9.21
C ALA A 128 -17.45 13.83 -8.75
N GLU A 129 -17.40 14.30 -7.50
CA GLU A 129 -16.19 14.88 -6.90
C GLU A 129 -15.98 14.34 -5.48
N ILE A 130 -14.74 14.02 -5.13
CA ILE A 130 -14.38 13.61 -3.76
C ILE A 130 -14.25 14.86 -2.89
N SER A 131 -15.13 14.98 -1.89
CA SER A 131 -15.12 16.09 -0.94
C SER A 131 -14.07 15.92 0.16
N ARG A 132 -13.86 16.97 0.97
CA ARG A 132 -12.97 16.91 2.14
C ARG A 132 -13.43 15.91 3.20
N LEU A 133 -14.74 15.71 3.33
CA LEU A 133 -15.31 14.73 4.26
C LEU A 133 -15.03 13.30 3.77
N ASP A 134 -15.16 13.06 2.47
CA ASP A 134 -14.86 11.77 1.86
C ASP A 134 -13.37 11.43 2.01
N GLY A 135 -12.50 12.42 1.79
CA GLY A 135 -11.07 12.31 2.08
C GLY A 135 -10.78 11.97 3.54
N PHE A 136 -11.53 12.56 4.48
CA PHE A 136 -11.40 12.23 5.91
C PHE A 136 -11.81 10.79 6.22
N VAL A 137 -12.91 10.30 5.62
CA VAL A 137 -13.36 8.90 5.75
C VAL A 137 -12.30 7.92 5.22
N LEU A 138 -11.73 8.21 4.04
CA LEU A 138 -10.66 7.39 3.44
C LEU A 138 -9.39 7.40 4.29
N LEU A 139 -8.97 8.57 4.78
CA LEU A 139 -7.79 8.71 5.64
C LEU A 139 -7.97 7.96 6.96
N LEU A 140 -9.14 8.04 7.56
CA LEU A 140 -9.46 7.37 8.83
C LEU A 140 -9.51 5.84 8.63
N SER A 141 -10.05 5.37 7.51
CA SER A 141 -9.99 3.96 7.10
C SER A 141 -8.56 3.47 6.93
N PHE A 142 -7.70 4.30 6.32
CA PHE A 142 -6.28 4.01 6.16
C PHE A 142 -5.54 3.91 7.51
N VAL A 143 -5.80 4.84 8.44
CA VAL A 143 -5.24 4.78 9.80
C VAL A 143 -5.69 3.51 10.54
N PHE A 144 -6.96 3.13 10.42
CA PHE A 144 -7.44 1.87 11.01
C PHE A 144 -6.77 0.64 10.40
N PHE A 145 -6.56 0.63 9.09
CA PHE A 145 -5.83 -0.45 8.42
C PHE A 145 -4.39 -0.55 8.94
N LEU A 146 -3.68 0.57 9.06
CA LEU A 146 -2.33 0.59 9.65
C LEU A 146 -2.33 0.06 11.09
N TYR A 147 -3.26 0.54 11.93
CA TYR A 147 -3.39 0.06 13.31
C TYR A 147 -3.62 -1.47 13.37
N TYR A 148 -4.46 -1.99 12.48
CA TYR A 148 -4.70 -3.42 12.35
C TYR A 148 -3.42 -4.20 12.00
N ILE A 149 -2.61 -3.72 11.04
CA ILE A 149 -1.31 -4.33 10.69
C ILE A 149 -0.37 -4.31 11.89
N PHE A 150 -0.28 -3.18 12.61
CA PHE A 150 0.53 -3.05 13.82
C PHE A 150 0.10 -4.03 14.93
N LYS A 151 -1.20 -4.27 15.09
CA LYS A 151 -1.71 -5.24 16.07
C LYS A 151 -1.35 -6.67 15.68
N GLN A 152 -1.46 -7.02 14.39
CA GLN A 152 -1.13 -8.36 13.89
C GLN A 152 0.34 -8.71 14.13
N MET A 153 1.25 -7.75 14.00
CA MET A 153 2.67 -7.93 14.33
C MET A 153 2.93 -8.41 15.75
N LYS A 154 2.20 -7.87 16.72
CA LYS A 154 2.37 -8.24 18.13
C LYS A 154 1.89 -9.65 18.41
N THR A 155 0.89 -10.12 17.66
CA THR A 155 0.30 -11.46 17.83
C THR A 155 1.14 -12.56 17.17
N GLU A 156 1.79 -12.30 16.04
CA GLU A 156 2.65 -13.31 15.38
C GLU A 156 3.97 -13.57 16.10
N LYS A 157 4.49 -12.62 16.89
CA LYS A 157 5.65 -12.84 17.77
C LYS A 157 5.43 -13.92 18.85
N LEU A 158 4.22 -14.50 18.97
CA LEU A 158 3.84 -15.46 20.02
C LEU A 158 3.48 -16.87 19.51
N LYS A 159 3.79 -17.25 18.26
CA LYS A 159 3.72 -18.67 17.85
C LYS A 159 5.10 -19.33 17.97
N PRO A 160 5.40 -20.07 19.06
CA PRO A 160 6.58 -20.91 19.09
C PRO A 160 6.52 -21.92 17.95
N LEU A 161 7.66 -22.13 17.28
CA LEU A 161 7.83 -23.09 16.20
C LEU A 161 7.26 -24.47 16.60
N PRO A 162 6.42 -25.11 15.76
CA PRO A 162 5.89 -26.46 16.05
C PRO A 162 6.99 -27.53 16.15
N ILE A 163 8.21 -27.22 15.71
CA ILE A 163 9.39 -28.11 15.79
C ILE A 163 9.74 -28.44 17.26
N PHE A 164 9.54 -27.51 18.20
CA PHE A 164 9.83 -27.77 19.62
C PHE A 164 8.79 -28.65 20.31
N LYS A 165 7.56 -28.77 19.78
CA LYS A 165 6.52 -29.59 20.41
C LYS A 165 6.75 -31.10 20.20
N ASN A 166 7.35 -31.49 19.08
CA ASN A 166 7.59 -32.91 18.76
C ASN A 166 8.95 -33.45 19.23
N GLN A 167 9.92 -32.59 19.56
CA GLN A 167 11.20 -33.05 20.12
C GLN A 167 11.13 -33.29 21.64
N ILE A 168 10.33 -32.52 22.38
CA ILE A 168 10.18 -32.70 23.83
C ILE A 168 9.37 -33.96 24.16
N VAL A 169 8.40 -34.34 23.31
CA VAL A 169 7.63 -35.59 23.51
C VAL A 169 8.44 -36.85 23.15
N ARG A 170 9.55 -36.72 22.41
CA ARG A 170 10.41 -37.86 22.02
C ARG A 170 11.62 -38.10 22.93
N PHE A 171 11.95 -37.19 23.85
CA PHE A 171 13.09 -37.33 24.76
C PHE A 171 12.71 -36.94 26.20
N GLY A 172 12.10 -37.88 26.93
CA GLY A 172 11.91 -37.89 28.41
C GLY A 172 10.78 -36.97 28.90
N VAL A 173 9.75 -37.45 29.61
CA VAL A 173 9.63 -38.45 30.68
C VAL A 173 8.30 -39.19 30.53
#